data_AF-A0A933E2N3-F1
#
_entry.id   AF-A0A933E2N3-F1
#
_cell.length_a   1.000
_cell.length_b   1.000
_cell.length_c   1.000
_cell.angle_alpha   90.00
_cell.angle_beta   90.00
_cell.angle_gamma   90.00
#
_symmetry.space_group_name_H-M   'P 1'
#
loop_
_entity.id
_entity.type
_entity.pdbx_description
1 polymer ?
#
loop_
_entity_poly.entity_id
_entity_poly.type
_entity_poly.pdbx_seq_one_letter_code
_entity_poly.pdbx_strand_id
1 'polypeptide(L)' 'MIKKLIKSSMSKPASAEIPQRTKLDINDPQVFALIQKKAYEIYRQRNGEKGDALSDWIAAEKQVTNTLIA' A
#
# COMPACT_ATOMS: atom_id res chain seq x y z
N MET A 1 22.01 30.38 -20.29
CA MET A 1 20.92 30.36 -19.29
C MET A 1 21.01 29.06 -18.50
N ILE A 2 21.56 29.10 -17.29
CA ILE A 2 21.71 27.91 -16.42
C ILE A 2 20.95 28.18 -15.12
N LYS A 3 19.78 27.57 -14.96
CA LYS A 3 19.10 27.46 -13.68
C LYS A 3 18.81 25.98 -13.44
N LYS A 4 19.58 25.34 -12.57
CA LYS A 4 19.06 24.20 -11.83
C LYS A 4 19.53 24.28 -10.39
N LEU A 5 18.57 24.74 -9.60
CA LEU A 5 18.65 25.02 -8.18
C LEU A 5 18.80 23.71 -7.39
N ILE A 6 19.64 23.80 -6.37
CA ILE A 6 20.09 22.75 -5.46
C ILE A 6 18.86 22.26 -4.66
N LYS A 7 18.48 20.99 -4.80
CA LYS A 7 17.40 20.41 -3.98
C LYS A 7 17.96 20.01 -2.62
N SER A 8 17.68 20.88 -1.65
CA SER A 8 17.36 20.64 -0.24
C SER A 8 17.83 19.32 0.38
N SER A 9 18.82 19.44 1.26
CA SER A 9 19.09 18.47 2.33
C SER A 9 17.98 18.54 3.38
N MET A 10 17.45 17.40 3.80
CA MET A 10 16.91 17.26 5.15
C MET A 10 17.27 15.90 5.77
N SER A 11 18.26 15.99 6.65
CA SER A 11 18.49 15.37 7.95
C SER A 11 17.52 14.28 8.43
N LYS A 12 18.14 13.14 8.79
CA LYS A 12 17.66 12.09 9.70
C LYS A 12 17.49 12.65 11.13
N PRO A 13 16.56 12.11 11.94
CA PRO A 13 17.03 11.20 12.98
C PRO A 13 16.17 9.95 13.13
N ALA A 14 16.84 8.85 13.49
CA ALA A 14 16.21 7.64 13.99
C ALA A 14 15.52 7.98 15.31
N SER A 15 14.18 7.94 15.33
CA SER A 15 13.41 7.88 16.56
C SER A 15 12.99 6.44 16.75
N ALA A 16 13.45 5.86 17.86
CA ALA A 16 13.02 4.56 18.34
C ALA A 16 11.57 4.68 18.80
N GLU A 17 10.63 4.50 17.88
CA GLU A 17 9.27 4.12 18.20
C GLU A 17 9.19 2.63 17.91
N ILE A 18 8.99 1.83 18.95
CA ILE A 18 8.52 0.45 18.79
C ILE A 18 7.33 0.56 17.84
N PRO A 19 7.36 -0.01 16.62
CA PRO A 19 6.22 0.10 15.73
C PRO A 19 5.13 -0.72 16.38
N GLN A 20 4.33 -0.04 17.18
CA GLN A 20 2.95 -0.39 17.45
C GLN A 20 2.41 -0.88 16.12
N ARG A 21 1.80 -2.06 16.09
CA ARG A 21 1.11 -2.59 14.90
C ARG A 21 0.00 -1.59 14.54
N THR A 22 0.38 -0.50 13.90
CA THR A 22 -0.47 0.62 13.57
C THR A 22 -1.23 0.14 12.37
N LYS A 23 -2.48 -0.22 12.64
CA LYS A 23 -3.56 -0.42 11.68
C LYS A 23 -3.25 0.43 10.44
N LEU A 24 -2.88 -0.22 9.35
CA LEU A 24 -2.45 0.46 8.13
C LEU A 24 -3.49 1.50 7.75
N ASP A 25 -3.01 2.71 7.45
CA ASP A 25 -3.90 3.74 6.94
C ASP A 25 -4.25 3.38 5.50
N ILE A 26 -5.49 2.92 5.30
CA ILE A 26 -6.00 2.53 3.99
C ILE A 26 -6.14 3.76 3.07
N ASN A 27 -6.19 4.96 3.65
CA ASN A 27 -6.21 6.22 2.90
C ASN A 27 -4.81 6.63 2.43
N ASP A 28 -3.75 5.95 2.87
CA ASP A 28 -2.42 6.14 2.31
C ASP A 28 -2.44 5.74 0.82
N PRO A 29 -2.04 6.64 -0.10
CA PRO A 29 -2.09 6.37 -1.53
C PRO A 29 -1.27 5.14 -1.95
N GLN A 30 -0.20 4.81 -1.23
CA GLN A 30 0.64 3.66 -1.51
C GLN A 30 -0.04 2.36 -1.06
N VAL A 31 -0.66 2.36 0.13
CA VAL A 31 -1.44 1.22 0.63
C VAL A 31 -2.63 0.97 -0.28
N PHE A 32 -3.36 2.01 -0.67
CA PHE A 32 -4.47 1.92 -1.61
C PHE A 32 -4.05 1.30 -2.96
N ALA A 33 -2.93 1.75 -3.53
CA ALA A 33 -2.42 1.22 -4.80
C ALA A 33 -2.01 -0.27 -4.69
N LEU A 34 -1.47 -0.69 -3.54
CA LEU A 34 -1.14 -2.09 -3.27
C LEU A 34 -2.39 -2.97 -3.17
N ILE A 35 -3.41 -2.51 -2.46
CA ILE A 35 -4.70 -3.22 -2.34
C ILE A 35 -5.35 -3.32 -3.72
N GLN A 36 -5.38 -2.24 -4.50
CA GLN A 36 -5.95 -2.23 -5.84
C GLN A 36 -5.24 -3.24 -6.76
N LYS A 37 -3.90 -3.26 -6.76
CA LYS A 37 -3.12 -4.22 -7.54
C LYS A 37 -3.44 -5.66 -7.14
N LYS A 38 -3.52 -5.93 -5.83
CA LYS A 38 -3.83 -7.28 -5.31
C LYS A 38 -5.26 -7.71 -5.63
N ALA A 39 -6.24 -6.83 -5.54
CA ALA A 39 -7.62 -7.12 -5.91
C ALA A 39 -7.73 -7.52 -7.40
N TYR A 40 -7.00 -6.81 -8.28
CA TYR A 40 -6.94 -7.16 -9.70
C TYR A 40 -6.25 -8.51 -9.97
N GLU A 41 -5.19 -8.83 -9.24
CA GLU A 41 -4.55 -10.17 -9.31
C GLU A 41 -5.52 -11.27 -8.89
N ILE A 42 -6.29 -11.08 -7.81
CA ILE A 42 -7.30 -12.04 -7.33
C ILE A 42 -8.38 -12.24 -8.40
N TYR A 43 -8.92 -11.15 -8.96
CA TYR A 43 -9.88 -11.21 -10.06
C TYR A 43 -9.35 -12.01 -11.26
N ARG A 44 -8.09 -11.78 -11.65
CA ARG A 44 -7.45 -12.52 -12.75
C ARG A 44 -7.25 -14.00 -12.45
N GLN A 45 -6.91 -14.36 -11.21
CA GLN A 45 -6.75 -15.76 -10.79
C GLN A 45 -8.07 -16.54 -10.82
N ARG A 46 -9.20 -15.86 -10.66
CA ARG A 46 -10.55 -16.44 -10.80
C ARG A 46 -10.99 -16.59 -12.26
N ASN A 47 -10.09 -16.45 -13.21
CA ASN A 47 -10.35 -16.60 -14.65
C ASN A 47 -11.46 -15.68 -15.20
N GLY A 48 -11.71 -14.55 -14.53
CA GLY A 48 -12.78 -13.62 -14.88
C GLY A 48 -14.19 -14.09 -14.50
N GLU A 49 -14.32 -15.13 -13.67
CA GLU A 49 -15.60 -15.44 -13.04
C GLU A 49 -16.03 -14.26 -12.15
N LYS A 50 -17.32 -13.94 -12.18
CA LYS A 50 -17.92 -12.77 -11.55
C LYS A 50 -17.92 -12.91 -10.03
N GLY A 51 -16.74 -12.87 -9.42
CA GLY A 51 -16.55 -12.64 -8.00
C GLY A 51 -16.75 -11.16 -7.74
N ASP A 52 -17.65 -10.84 -6.84
CA ASP A 52 -17.99 -9.48 -6.45
C ASP A 52 -16.73 -8.65 -6.21
N ALA A 53 -16.53 -7.56 -6.95
CA ALA A 53 -15.30 -6.75 -6.90
C ALA A 53 -15.00 -6.26 -5.47
N LEU A 54 -16.05 -6.09 -4.67
CA LEU A 54 -15.95 -5.79 -3.24
C LEU A 54 -15.30 -6.94 -2.45
N SER A 55 -15.65 -8.18 -2.75
CA SER A 55 -15.05 -9.35 -2.11
C SER A 55 -13.57 -9.48 -2.44
N ASP A 56 -13.19 -9.23 -3.70
CA ASP A 56 -11.78 -9.26 -4.13
C ASP A 56 -10.99 -8.11 -3.48
N TRP A 57 -11.60 -6.94 -3.30
CA TRP A 57 -11.02 -5.82 -2.56
C TRP A 57 -10.79 -6.15 -1.07
N ILE A 58 -11.79 -6.71 -0.38
CA ILE A 58 -11.68 -7.09 1.04
C ILE A 58 -10.60 -8.17 1.22
N ALA A 59 -10.53 -9.13 0.30
CA ALA A 59 -9.49 -10.16 0.33
C ALA A 59 -8.09 -9.56 0.13
N ALA A 60 -7.94 -8.62 -0.81
CA ALA A 60 -6.70 -7.91 -1.04
C ALA A 60 -6.27 -7.04 0.16
N GLU A 61 -7.21 -6.32 0.77
CA GLU A 61 -6.99 -5.51 1.97
C GLU A 61 -6.43 -6.36 3.11
N LYS A 62 -7.04 -7.53 3.37
CA LYS A 62 -6.55 -8.48 4.39
C LYS A 62 -5.15 -8.99 4.07
N GLN A 63 -4.85 -9.33 2.82
CA GLN A 63 -3.52 -9.83 2.42
C GLN A 63 -2.43 -8.76 2.56
N VAL A 64 -2.70 -7.53 2.08
CA VAL A 64 -1.77 -6.40 2.19
C VAL A 64 -1.55 -6.03 3.65
N THR A 65 -2.62 -6.00 4.44
CA THR A 65 -2.56 -5.72 5.88
C THR A 65 -1.71 -6.76 6.62
N ASN A 66 -1.90 -8.04 6.33
CA ASN A 66 -1.13 -9.10 6.96
C ASN A 66 0.35 -9.07 6.54
N THR A 67 0.65 -8.70 5.28
CA THR A 67 2.04 -8.62 4.77
C THR A 67 2.83 -7.47 5.38
N LEU A 68 2.17 -6.35 5.68
CA LEU A 68 2.81 -5.14 6.20
C LEU A 68 2.91 -5.13 7.74
N ILE A 69 2.16 -6.01 8.43
CA ILE A 69 2.17 -6.15 9.90
C ILE A 69 2.97 -7.38 10.37
N ALA A 70 3.22 -8.35 9.49
CA ALA A 70 4.04 -9.53 9.75
C ALA A 70 5.54 -9.23 9.64
#